data_AF-A0A078JF94-F1
#
_entry.id   AF-A0A078JF94-F1
#
_cell.length_a   1.000
_cell.length_b   1.000
_cell.length_c   1.000
_cell.angle_alpha   90.00
_cell.angle_beta   90.00
_cell.angle_gamma   90.00
#
_symmetry.space_group_name_H-M   'P 1'
#
loop_
_entity.id
_entity.type
_entity.pdbx_description
1 polymer ?
#
loop_
_entity_poly.entity_id
_entity_poly.type
_entity_poly.pdbx_seq_one_letter_code
_entity_poly.pdbx_strand_id
1 'polypeptide(L)'
;MMVAYRKWVKILHEGIHAAERFCDSKFMSSSVMRTISDLRIEFGTLLADIGLINLRKSKTEERRKENLDVWFSDRTQPFNMYSQEPEVVKAVLCVGLCPNIAEGLVNRLAKPEKQTQRYAVWHDGRREVHIHPTSINKTCKAFQYPFLVFLEKVESKKIVNLRDTTIVSPFSILLFGGSVDVQHHSGSVTIDGWLKLAAPAQTAVLFKELQLTLHSILKDLIRNPEKSGIVHNEVVKSMVHLLIQEGKTATRMN
;
A
#
# COMPACT_ATOMS: atom_id res chain seq x y z
N MET A 1 6.59 0.67 9.39
CA MET A 1 6.34 -0.52 10.22
C MET A 1 6.95 -1.81 9.66
N MET A 2 6.62 -2.25 8.44
CA MET A 2 7.10 -3.52 7.85
C MET A 2 8.62 -3.77 7.98
N VAL A 3 9.45 -2.75 7.72
CA VAL A 3 10.91 -2.87 7.84
C VAL A 3 11.35 -3.12 9.29
N ALA A 4 10.73 -2.44 10.26
CA ALA A 4 11.02 -2.61 11.68
C ALA A 4 10.64 -4.02 12.15
N TYR A 5 9.45 -4.48 11.75
CA TYR A 5 8.97 -5.83 12.06
C TYR A 5 9.89 -6.92 11.48
N ARG A 6 10.29 -6.81 10.19
CA ARG A 6 11.21 -7.77 9.57
C ARG A 6 12.57 -7.86 10.29
N LYS A 7 13.09 -6.72 10.77
CA LYS A 7 14.32 -6.69 11.56
C LYS A 7 14.11 -7.33 12.94
N TRP A 8 13.00 -7.01 13.60
CA TRP A 8 12.65 -7.61 14.89
C TRP A 8 12.53 -9.13 14.79
N VAL A 9 11.84 -9.66 13.78
CA VAL A 9 11.74 -11.12 13.56
C VAL A 9 13.11 -11.76 13.41
N LYS A 10 14.03 -11.18 12.62
CA LYS A 10 15.39 -11.72 12.47
C LYS A 10 16.13 -11.80 13.80
N ILE A 11 16.06 -10.73 14.59
CA ILE A 11 16.72 -10.68 15.91
C ILE A 11 16.03 -11.63 16.91
N LEU A 12 14.72 -11.82 16.80
CA LEU A 12 13.98 -12.77 17.63
C LEU A 12 14.48 -14.21 17.44
N HIS A 13 14.90 -14.59 16.23
CA HIS A 13 15.54 -15.89 15.98
C HIS A 13 16.91 -16.04 16.68
N GLU A 14 17.61 -14.94 16.93
CA GLU A 14 18.87 -14.92 17.68
C GLU A 14 18.62 -15.00 19.20
N GLY A 15 17.44 -14.59 19.67
CA GLY A 15 16.96 -14.79 21.03
C GLY A 15 15.99 -13.72 21.52
N ILE A 16 15.10 -14.11 22.44
CA ILE A 16 14.06 -13.23 23.01
C ILE A 16 14.66 -11.97 23.64
N HIS A 17 15.71 -12.11 24.46
CA HIS A 17 16.37 -10.97 25.11
C HIS A 17 17.06 -10.04 24.11
N ALA A 18 17.55 -10.55 22.97
CA ALA A 18 18.12 -9.70 21.92
C ALA A 18 17.02 -8.87 21.25
N ALA A 19 15.85 -9.47 21.00
CA ALA A 19 14.69 -8.77 20.46
C ALA A 19 14.13 -7.71 21.42
N GLU A 20 14.11 -7.97 22.73
CA GLU A 20 13.72 -6.99 23.75
C GLU A 20 14.67 -5.79 23.75
N ARG A 21 15.99 -6.02 23.82
CA ARG A 21 16.99 -4.95 23.74
C ARG A 21 16.87 -4.16 22.43
N PHE A 22 16.57 -4.82 21.31
CA PHE A 22 16.34 -4.13 20.05
C PHE A 22 15.12 -3.20 20.12
N CYS A 23 14.01 -3.66 20.68
CA CYS A 23 12.81 -2.86 20.90
C CYS A 23 13.11 -1.63 21.76
N ASP A 24 13.78 -1.81 22.89
CA ASP A 24 14.16 -0.71 23.80
C ASP A 24 15.04 0.33 23.08
N SER A 25 16.06 -0.14 22.34
CA SER A 25 16.98 0.74 21.60
C SER A 25 16.32 1.56 20.49
N LYS A 26 15.13 1.14 20.03
CA LYS A 26 14.37 1.78 18.95
C LYS A 26 13.05 2.37 19.41
N PHE A 27 12.81 2.44 20.73
CA PHE A 27 11.57 2.94 21.31
C PHE A 27 10.32 2.22 20.78
N MET A 28 10.43 0.91 20.57
CA MET A 28 9.34 0.05 20.11
C MET A 28 8.85 -0.82 21.26
N SER A 29 7.56 -1.19 21.24
CA SER A 29 7.02 -2.12 22.22
C SER A 29 7.19 -3.56 21.75
N SER A 30 7.91 -4.37 22.56
CA SER A 30 8.04 -5.81 22.34
C SER A 30 6.68 -6.52 22.33
N SER A 31 5.77 -6.10 23.23
CA SER A 31 4.39 -6.61 23.28
C SER A 31 3.64 -6.33 21.97
N VAL A 32 3.72 -5.10 21.44
CA VAL A 32 3.08 -4.74 20.16
C VAL A 32 3.64 -5.54 18.99
N MET A 33 4.95 -5.79 18.95
CA MET A 33 5.55 -6.62 17.90
C MET A 33 5.03 -8.06 17.95
N ARG A 34 4.88 -8.64 19.14
CA ARG A 34 4.27 -9.97 19.33
C ARG A 34 2.80 -9.97 18.89
N THR A 35 2.02 -8.97 19.29
CA THR A 35 0.62 -8.83 18.83
C THR A 35 0.52 -8.77 17.31
N ILE A 36 1.42 -8.04 16.63
CA ILE A 36 1.45 -8.00 15.16
C ILE A 36 1.79 -9.37 14.58
N SER A 37 2.71 -10.12 15.20
CA SER A 37 3.03 -11.49 14.78
C SER A 37 1.82 -12.41 14.92
N ASP A 38 1.12 -12.36 16.06
CA ASP A 38 -0.10 -13.14 16.30
C ASP A 38 -1.19 -12.83 15.27
N LEU A 39 -1.47 -11.54 15.02
CA LEU A 39 -2.46 -11.12 14.02
C LEU A 39 -2.08 -11.55 12.59
N ARG A 40 -0.79 -11.53 12.25
CA ARG A 40 -0.32 -12.01 10.93
C ARG A 40 -0.57 -13.50 10.76
N ILE A 41 -0.33 -14.31 11.80
CA ILE A 41 -0.60 -15.74 11.78
C ILE A 41 -2.12 -15.98 11.65
N GLU A 42 -2.93 -15.23 12.40
CA GLU A 42 -4.39 -15.34 12.34
C GLU A 42 -4.95 -15.01 10.95
N PHE A 43 -4.59 -13.85 10.38
CA PHE A 43 -5.02 -13.48 9.03
C PHE A 43 -4.53 -14.46 7.98
N GLY A 44 -3.29 -14.94 8.08
CA GLY A 44 -2.76 -15.94 7.16
C GLY A 44 -3.49 -17.28 7.25
N THR A 45 -3.89 -17.69 8.45
CA THR A 45 -4.67 -18.92 8.67
C THR A 45 -6.07 -18.78 8.09
N LEU A 46 -6.74 -17.65 8.31
CA LEU A 46 -8.04 -17.36 7.71
C LEU A 46 -8.00 -17.38 6.18
N LEU A 47 -6.96 -16.79 5.56
CA LEU A 47 -6.79 -16.83 4.11
C LEU A 47 -6.63 -18.27 3.58
N ALA A 48 -6.04 -19.14 4.37
CA ALA A 48 -5.90 -20.54 4.02
C ALA A 48 -7.20 -21.33 4.20
N ASP A 49 -7.95 -21.06 5.26
CA ASP A 49 -9.25 -21.67 5.52
C ASP A 49 -10.26 -21.28 4.43
N ILE A 50 -10.16 -20.06 3.88
CA ILE A 50 -10.93 -19.62 2.70
C ILE A 50 -10.48 -20.37 1.44
N GLY A 51 -9.25 -20.92 1.39
CA GLY A 51 -8.69 -21.59 0.22
C GLY A 51 -7.91 -20.67 -0.73
N LEU A 52 -7.57 -19.44 -0.30
CA LEU A 52 -6.76 -18.50 -1.09
C LEU A 52 -5.27 -18.80 -1.05
N ILE A 53 -4.81 -19.48 0.00
CA ILE A 53 -3.43 -19.97 0.13
C ILE A 53 -3.42 -21.42 0.60
N ASN A 54 -2.43 -22.18 0.14
CA ASN A 54 -2.26 -23.57 0.55
C ASN A 54 -1.39 -23.64 1.80
N LEU A 55 -1.98 -23.95 2.96
CA LEU A 55 -1.22 -24.21 4.18
C LEU A 55 -0.41 -25.49 4.07
N ARG A 56 0.81 -25.46 4.61
CA ARG A 56 1.63 -26.67 4.78
C ARG A 56 0.94 -27.62 5.77
N LYS A 57 0.59 -28.83 5.31
CA LYS A 57 0.12 -29.91 6.19
C LYS A 57 1.27 -30.38 7.11
N SER A 58 1.39 -29.81 8.32
CA SER A 58 2.37 -30.24 9.32
C SER A 58 1.74 -31.16 10.37
N LYS A 59 2.38 -32.28 10.71
CA LYS A 59 1.84 -33.37 11.55
C LYS A 59 1.87 -33.12 13.07
N THR A 60 2.42 -32.01 13.57
CA THR A 60 2.58 -31.78 15.02
C THR A 60 2.19 -30.36 15.41
N GLU A 61 1.51 -30.16 16.55
CA GLU A 61 0.78 -28.91 16.94
C GLU A 61 1.63 -27.81 17.60
N GLU A 62 2.54 -28.14 18.50
CA GLU A 62 3.21 -27.11 19.33
C GLU A 62 4.36 -26.38 18.62
N ARG A 63 5.00 -27.03 17.64
CA ARG A 63 5.96 -26.37 16.72
C ARG A 63 5.25 -25.62 15.59
N ARG A 64 3.92 -25.51 15.54
CA ARG A 64 3.21 -24.85 14.42
C ARG A 64 3.34 -23.34 14.44
N LYS A 65 3.20 -22.67 15.60
CA LYS A 65 2.97 -21.22 15.65
C LYS A 65 4.19 -20.36 15.25
N GLU A 66 5.37 -20.59 15.84
CA GLU A 66 6.60 -19.87 15.44
C GLU A 66 7.04 -20.23 14.01
N ASN A 67 6.84 -21.49 13.61
CA ASN A 67 7.11 -21.90 12.23
C ASN A 67 6.14 -21.29 11.22
N LEU A 68 4.91 -20.92 11.62
CA LEU A 68 3.93 -20.32 10.74
C LEU A 68 4.28 -18.87 10.40
N ASP A 69 4.70 -18.03 11.35
CA ASP A 69 5.07 -16.65 11.03
C ASP A 69 6.29 -16.58 10.09
N VAL A 70 7.25 -17.48 10.30
CA VAL A 70 8.40 -17.66 9.41
C VAL A 70 7.95 -18.14 8.04
N TRP A 71 7.04 -19.11 7.98
CA TRP A 71 6.49 -19.63 6.73
C TRP A 71 5.69 -18.57 5.94
N PHE A 72 4.84 -17.78 6.61
CA PHE A 72 4.15 -16.64 5.98
C PHE A 72 5.13 -15.57 5.48
N SER A 73 6.33 -15.50 6.06
CA SER A 73 7.38 -14.56 5.67
C SER A 73 8.37 -15.14 4.64
N ASP A 74 8.23 -16.43 4.28
CA ASP A 74 9.10 -17.12 3.33
C ASP A 74 8.85 -16.59 1.91
N ARG A 75 9.93 -16.11 1.29
CA ARG A 75 9.90 -15.47 -0.02
C ARG A 75 9.75 -16.45 -1.17
N THR A 76 9.97 -17.75 -0.92
CA THR A 76 9.76 -18.80 -1.91
C THR A 76 8.28 -19.13 -2.10
N GLN A 77 7.42 -18.68 -1.18
CA GLN A 77 5.99 -18.87 -1.29
C GLN A 77 5.41 -18.07 -2.47
N PRO A 78 4.53 -18.66 -3.31
CA PRO A 78 3.96 -17.97 -4.47
C PRO A 78 3.24 -16.66 -4.12
N PHE A 79 2.56 -16.60 -2.97
CA PHE A 79 1.86 -15.40 -2.50
C PHE A 79 2.80 -14.26 -2.05
N ASN A 80 4.09 -14.51 -1.89
CA ASN A 80 5.11 -13.52 -1.53
C ASN A 80 5.94 -13.02 -2.72
N MET A 81 5.61 -13.43 -3.96
CA MET A 81 6.35 -13.12 -5.19
C MET A 81 6.67 -11.62 -5.34
N TYR A 82 5.69 -10.74 -5.08
CA TYR A 82 5.84 -9.29 -5.22
C TYR A 82 6.09 -8.55 -3.89
N SER A 83 6.38 -9.28 -2.81
CA SER A 83 6.51 -8.70 -1.45
C SER A 83 7.65 -7.69 -1.29
N GLN A 84 8.61 -7.64 -2.22
CA GLN A 84 9.71 -6.67 -2.22
C GLN A 84 9.53 -5.52 -3.21
N GLU A 85 8.46 -5.51 -4.00
CA GLU A 85 8.17 -4.44 -4.94
C GLU A 85 7.35 -3.36 -4.22
N PRO A 86 7.97 -2.24 -3.79
CA PRO A 86 7.29 -1.26 -2.96
C PRO A 86 6.10 -0.62 -3.68
N GLU A 87 6.15 -0.51 -5.01
CA GLU A 87 5.05 -0.03 -5.85
C GLU A 87 3.81 -0.89 -5.70
N VAL A 88 3.97 -2.22 -5.73
CA VAL A 88 2.87 -3.18 -5.58
C VAL A 88 2.31 -3.11 -4.16
N VAL A 89 3.18 -3.08 -3.15
CA VAL A 89 2.76 -2.97 -1.74
C VAL A 89 2.01 -1.66 -1.47
N LYS A 90 2.49 -0.54 -2.01
CA LYS A 90 1.81 0.76 -1.92
C LYS A 90 0.47 0.74 -2.64
N ALA A 91 0.37 0.07 -3.78
CA ALA A 91 -0.88 -0.05 -4.52
C ALA A 91 -1.92 -0.89 -3.75
N VAL A 92 -1.50 -1.98 -3.10
CA VAL A 92 -2.38 -2.76 -2.20
C VAL A 92 -2.80 -1.96 -0.98
N LEU A 93 -1.89 -1.14 -0.39
CA LEU A 93 -2.26 -0.19 0.66
C LEU A 93 -3.26 0.85 0.15
N CYS A 94 -3.12 1.30 -1.10
CA CYS A 94 -4.06 2.22 -1.71
C CYS A 94 -5.47 1.62 -1.78
N VAL A 95 -5.61 0.35 -2.17
CA VAL A 95 -6.89 -0.37 -2.14
C VAL A 95 -7.47 -0.38 -0.73
N GLY A 96 -6.69 -0.83 0.25
CA GLY A 96 -7.19 -1.06 1.61
C GLY A 96 -7.52 0.22 2.37
N LEU A 97 -6.93 1.36 1.99
CA LEU A 97 -7.17 2.65 2.62
C LEU A 97 -8.14 3.53 1.83
N CYS A 98 -8.52 3.16 0.61
CA CYS A 98 -9.48 3.90 -0.16
C CYS A 98 -10.84 3.99 0.56
N PRO A 99 -11.54 5.15 0.60
CA PRO A 99 -11.30 6.41 -0.11
C PRO A 99 -10.44 7.45 0.65
N ASN A 100 -9.64 7.04 1.64
CA ASN A 100 -8.79 7.95 2.41
C ASN A 100 -7.53 8.36 1.63
N ILE A 101 -7.74 9.22 0.62
CA ILE A 101 -6.71 9.79 -0.24
C ILE A 101 -6.60 11.29 0.03
N ALA A 102 -5.40 11.85 -0.09
CA ALA A 102 -5.19 13.29 -0.12
C ALA A 102 -4.24 13.69 -1.26
N GLU A 103 -4.56 14.81 -1.90
CA GLU A 103 -3.75 15.46 -2.93
C GLU A 103 -2.94 16.62 -2.34
N GLY A 104 -1.67 16.71 -2.70
CA GLY A 104 -0.76 17.76 -2.29
C GLY A 104 -1.03 19.05 -3.08
N LEU A 105 -1.34 20.13 -2.37
CA LEU A 105 -1.56 21.43 -2.99
C LEU A 105 -0.22 22.13 -3.21
N VAL A 106 0.10 22.43 -4.46
CA VAL A 106 1.28 23.23 -4.81
C VAL A 106 1.02 24.69 -4.43
N ASN A 107 1.93 25.26 -3.64
CA ASN A 107 1.95 26.69 -3.43
C ASN A 107 2.46 27.37 -4.71
N ARG A 108 1.55 27.84 -5.56
CA ARG A 108 1.84 28.41 -6.91
C ARG A 108 2.76 29.65 -6.88
N LEU A 109 3.04 30.20 -5.71
CA LEU A 109 3.95 31.33 -5.48
C LEU A 109 5.43 30.92 -5.40
N ALA A 110 5.74 29.63 -5.24
CA ALA A 110 7.11 29.14 -5.27
C ALA A 110 7.56 28.91 -6.73
N LYS A 111 8.71 29.48 -7.11
CA LYS A 111 9.28 29.36 -8.46
C LYS A 111 9.34 27.88 -8.90
N PRO A 112 9.05 27.56 -10.17
CA PRO A 112 9.08 26.21 -10.71
C PRO A 112 10.53 25.79 -10.98
N GLU A 113 11.33 25.59 -9.92
CA GLU A 113 12.67 25.02 -10.05
C GLU A 113 12.73 23.66 -9.35
N LYS A 114 12.90 22.63 -10.19
CA LYS A 114 13.27 21.23 -9.90
C LYS A 114 12.24 20.39 -9.12
N GLN A 115 11.50 19.57 -9.88
CA GLN A 115 10.94 18.19 -9.74
C GLN A 115 10.72 17.53 -8.36
N THR A 116 10.82 18.26 -7.27
CA THR A 116 10.76 17.77 -5.90
C THR A 116 10.04 18.83 -5.09
N GLN A 117 8.71 18.78 -5.13
CA GLN A 117 7.88 19.83 -4.55
C GLN A 117 7.48 19.46 -3.12
N ARG A 118 7.67 20.42 -2.22
CA ARG A 118 7.19 20.32 -0.84
C ARG A 118 5.72 20.71 -0.80
N TYR A 119 4.85 19.76 -0.49
CA TYR A 119 3.44 20.04 -0.22
C TYR A 119 3.28 20.41 1.25
N ALA A 120 3.13 21.71 1.52
CA ALA A 120 2.88 22.20 2.87
C ALA A 120 1.45 21.85 3.34
N VAL A 121 0.52 21.77 2.39
CA VAL A 121 -0.91 21.62 2.57
C VAL A 121 -1.41 20.51 1.66
N TRP A 122 -2.36 19.71 2.17
CA TRP A 122 -3.00 18.62 1.44
C TRP A 122 -4.52 18.80 1.45
N HIS A 123 -5.22 18.17 0.51
CA HIS A 123 -6.68 18.20 0.42
C HIS A 123 -7.24 16.79 0.26
N ASP A 124 -8.19 16.40 1.10
CA ASP A 124 -8.76 15.05 1.13
C ASP A 124 -10.08 14.89 0.34
N GLY A 125 -10.38 15.88 -0.50
CA GLY A 125 -11.64 15.97 -1.24
C GLY A 125 -12.75 16.71 -0.49
N ARG A 126 -12.60 16.96 0.82
CA ARG A 126 -13.58 17.67 1.64
C ARG A 126 -13.02 18.94 2.26
N ARG A 127 -11.80 18.87 2.76
CA ARG A 127 -11.16 19.98 3.49
C ARG A 127 -9.65 19.93 3.36
N GLU A 128 -9.06 21.03 3.80
CA GLU A 128 -7.62 21.13 4.01
C GLU A 128 -7.17 20.21 5.16
N VAL A 129 -6.10 19.45 4.93
CA VAL A 129 -5.48 18.54 5.88
C VAL A 129 -3.96 18.67 5.85
N HIS A 130 -3.32 18.28 6.95
CA HIS A 130 -1.86 18.38 7.11
C HIS A 130 -1.27 17.03 7.49
N ILE A 131 -0.01 16.79 7.16
CA ILE A 131 0.71 15.63 7.70
C ILE A 131 1.05 15.90 9.17
N HIS A 132 0.71 14.94 10.04
CA HIS A 132 0.96 14.99 11.48
C HIS A 132 2.47 15.01 11.79
N PRO A 133 2.93 15.71 12.83
CA PRO A 133 4.36 15.81 13.17
C PRO A 133 5.09 14.47 13.38
N THR A 134 4.40 13.45 13.86
CA THR A 134 4.99 12.12 14.11
C THR A 134 5.09 11.25 12.85
N SER A 135 4.49 11.67 11.75
CA SER A 135 4.55 10.93 10.48
C SER A 135 5.95 11.05 9.87
N ILE A 136 6.48 9.96 9.34
CA ILE A 136 7.79 9.98 8.64
C ILE A 136 7.81 10.93 7.44
N ASN A 137 6.64 11.21 6.85
CA ASN A 137 6.52 12.10 5.70
C ASN A 137 6.51 13.58 6.09
N LYS A 138 6.39 13.93 7.39
CA LYS A 138 6.37 15.35 7.81
C LYS A 138 7.67 16.07 7.45
N THR A 139 8.79 15.39 7.65
CA THR A 139 10.14 15.92 7.43
C THR A 139 10.64 15.67 6.01
N CYS A 140 9.85 14.98 5.18
CA CYS A 140 10.21 14.70 3.81
C CYS A 140 10.25 16.01 3.01
N LYS A 141 11.37 16.25 2.33
CA LYS A 141 11.58 17.48 1.56
C LYS A 141 10.88 17.44 0.21
N ALA A 142 10.62 16.23 -0.30
CA ALA A 142 10.17 16.02 -1.65
C ALA A 142 9.41 14.71 -1.78
N PHE A 143 8.28 14.77 -2.48
CA PHE A 143 7.51 13.57 -2.80
C PHE A 143 7.58 13.32 -4.30
N GLN A 144 7.71 12.05 -4.65
CA GLN A 144 7.69 11.57 -6.03
C GLN A 144 6.33 11.82 -6.70
N TYR A 145 5.25 11.75 -5.93
CA TYR A 145 3.89 11.96 -6.39
C TYR A 145 3.15 12.89 -5.43
N PRO A 146 2.21 13.72 -5.93
CA PRO A 146 1.39 14.62 -5.12
C PRO A 146 0.23 13.89 -4.43
N PHE A 147 0.31 12.58 -4.23
CA PHE A 147 -0.79 11.80 -3.66
C PHE A 147 -0.33 10.95 -2.50
N LEU A 148 -1.15 10.89 -1.47
CA LEU A 148 -0.97 10.00 -0.35
C LEU A 148 -2.27 9.32 0.04
N VAL A 149 -2.15 8.16 0.66
CA VAL A 149 -3.24 7.51 1.40
C VAL A 149 -2.96 7.57 2.88
N PHE A 150 -4.01 7.57 3.69
CA PHE A 150 -3.89 7.64 5.14
C PHE A 150 -4.83 6.68 5.87
N LEU A 151 -4.42 6.26 7.06
CA LEU A 151 -5.25 5.41 7.93
C LEU A 151 -6.08 6.24 8.90
N GLU A 152 -5.41 7.12 9.66
CA GLU A 152 -6.05 7.88 10.75
C GLU A 152 -5.96 9.38 10.51
N LYS A 153 -7.07 10.05 10.82
CA LYS A 153 -7.23 11.49 10.80
C LYS A 153 -7.56 11.97 12.21
N VAL A 154 -6.77 12.93 12.70
CA VAL A 154 -6.93 13.51 14.02
C VAL A 154 -7.20 15.01 13.90
N GLU A 155 -8.31 15.45 14.47
CA GLU A 155 -8.73 16.84 14.47
C GLU A 155 -8.38 17.51 15.80
N SER A 156 -7.54 18.53 15.75
CA SER A 156 -7.10 19.30 16.92
C SER A 156 -7.45 20.76 16.75
N LYS A 157 -8.49 21.23 17.47
CA LYS A 157 -9.05 22.59 17.48
C LYS A 157 -9.42 23.17 16.10
N LYS A 158 -8.42 23.46 15.26
CA LYS A 158 -8.53 24.09 13.95
C LYS A 158 -7.75 23.38 12.84
N ILE A 159 -6.95 22.36 13.16
CA ILE A 159 -6.09 21.67 12.19
C ILE A 159 -6.41 20.18 12.20
N VAL A 160 -6.70 19.67 11.02
CA VAL A 160 -6.90 18.25 10.76
C VAL A 160 -5.57 17.66 10.27
N ASN A 161 -5.09 16.65 10.98
CA ASN A 161 -3.80 16.02 10.73
C ASN A 161 -3.94 14.54 10.37
N LEU A 162 -3.15 14.08 9.38
CA LEU A 162 -3.07 12.70 8.95
C LEU A 162 -1.85 12.05 9.60
N ARG A 163 -2.05 10.96 10.35
CA ARG A 163 -0.97 10.31 11.12
C ARG A 163 -0.12 9.39 10.25
N ASP A 164 -0.69 8.26 9.87
CA ASP A 164 -0.02 7.26 9.05
C ASP A 164 -0.28 7.60 7.59
N THR A 165 0.75 8.05 6.89
CA THR A 165 0.64 8.45 5.48
C THR A 165 1.59 7.63 4.62
N THR A 166 1.13 7.23 3.44
CA THR A 166 1.94 6.54 2.44
C THR A 166 1.76 7.24 1.09
N ILE A 167 2.86 7.64 0.47
CA ILE A 167 2.83 8.22 -0.89
C ILE A 167 2.49 7.11 -1.89
N VAL A 168 1.51 7.37 -2.74
CA VAL A 168 1.00 6.42 -3.74
C VAL A 168 1.10 7.02 -5.13
N SER A 169 1.20 6.15 -6.13
CA SER A 169 1.33 6.57 -7.51
C SER A 169 -0.02 6.88 -8.16
N PRO A 170 -0.07 7.74 -9.18
CA PRO A 170 -1.26 7.95 -10.00
C PRO A 170 -1.87 6.64 -10.51
N PHE A 171 -1.06 5.66 -10.94
CA PHE A 171 -1.62 4.38 -11.42
C PHE A 171 -2.26 3.57 -10.31
N SER A 172 -1.73 3.64 -9.09
CA SER A 172 -2.36 3.00 -7.92
C SER A 172 -3.77 3.57 -7.69
N ILE A 173 -3.92 4.88 -7.84
CA ILE A 173 -5.21 5.57 -7.68
C ILE A 173 -6.14 5.30 -8.87
N LEU A 174 -5.63 5.32 -10.10
CA LEU A 174 -6.43 4.99 -11.29
C LEU A 174 -6.94 3.54 -11.28
N LEU A 175 -6.21 2.62 -10.66
CA LEU A 175 -6.66 1.24 -10.46
C LEU A 175 -7.62 1.09 -9.28
N PHE A 176 -7.38 1.79 -8.15
CA PHE A 176 -7.99 1.42 -6.87
C PHE A 176 -8.72 2.53 -6.13
N GLY A 177 -8.67 3.77 -6.63
CA GLY A 177 -9.34 4.93 -6.03
C GLY A 177 -10.85 4.78 -6.09
N GLY A 178 -11.41 4.81 -7.28
CA GLY A 178 -12.86 4.71 -7.44
C GLY A 178 -13.27 4.85 -8.89
N SER A 179 -14.44 5.47 -9.08
CA SER A 179 -15.03 5.69 -10.39
C SER A 179 -14.19 6.66 -11.22
N VAL A 180 -13.79 6.21 -12.41
CA VAL A 180 -12.97 6.97 -13.36
C VAL A 180 -13.87 7.65 -14.38
N ASP A 181 -13.93 8.98 -14.34
CA ASP A 181 -14.60 9.81 -15.33
C ASP A 181 -13.58 10.48 -16.27
N VAL A 182 -13.74 10.24 -17.58
CA VAL A 182 -12.76 10.62 -18.61
C VAL A 182 -13.21 11.88 -19.33
N GLN A 183 -12.51 12.99 -19.09
CA GLN A 183 -12.76 14.27 -19.75
C GLN A 183 -11.86 14.39 -20.98
N HIS A 184 -12.36 13.83 -22.09
CA HIS A 184 -11.63 13.72 -23.35
C HIS A 184 -11.15 15.08 -23.88
N HIS A 185 -11.95 16.13 -23.72
CA HIS A 185 -11.66 17.46 -24.24
C HIS A 185 -10.52 18.18 -23.49
N SER A 186 -10.26 17.83 -22.23
CA SER A 186 -9.25 18.48 -21.37
C SER A 186 -8.03 17.62 -21.08
N GLY A 187 -7.98 16.37 -21.57
CA GLY A 187 -6.89 15.44 -21.27
C GLY A 187 -6.75 15.15 -19.77
N SER A 188 -7.88 15.18 -19.06
CA SER A 188 -7.94 14.98 -17.62
C SER A 188 -8.91 13.89 -17.23
N VAL A 189 -8.66 13.29 -16.08
CA VAL A 189 -9.47 12.24 -15.49
C VAL A 189 -9.88 12.70 -14.11
N THR A 190 -11.15 12.51 -13.77
CA THR A 190 -11.63 12.76 -12.41
C THR A 190 -11.96 11.44 -11.74
N ILE A 191 -11.43 11.24 -10.53
CA ILE A 191 -11.70 10.07 -9.70
C ILE A 191 -12.67 10.48 -8.60
N ASP A 192 -13.79 9.75 -8.52
CA ASP A 192 -14.89 9.99 -7.56
C ASP A 192 -15.38 11.45 -7.50
N GLY A 193 -15.35 12.12 -8.65
CA GLY A 193 -15.90 13.47 -8.82
C GLY A 193 -15.08 14.62 -8.26
N TRP A 194 -13.95 14.37 -7.58
CA TRP A 194 -13.14 15.44 -6.96
C TRP A 194 -11.66 15.39 -7.30
N LEU A 195 -11.05 14.20 -7.39
CA LEU A 195 -9.61 14.06 -7.55
C LEU A 195 -9.24 14.11 -9.03
N LYS A 196 -8.56 15.18 -9.45
CA LYS A 196 -8.23 15.39 -10.86
C LYS A 196 -6.81 14.93 -11.17
N LEU A 197 -6.67 14.08 -12.18
CA LEU A 197 -5.40 13.59 -12.70
C LEU A 197 -5.22 14.02 -14.15
N ALA A 198 -4.01 14.43 -14.53
CA ALA A 198 -3.66 14.61 -15.93
C ALA A 198 -3.32 13.24 -16.52
N ALA A 199 -4.12 12.78 -17.49
CA ALA A 199 -3.86 11.52 -18.19
C ALA A 199 -4.52 11.55 -19.57
N PRO A 200 -3.84 11.04 -20.62
CA PRO A 200 -4.46 10.86 -21.92
C PRO A 200 -5.73 10.01 -21.81
N ALA A 201 -6.75 10.33 -22.62
CA ALA A 201 -8.02 9.60 -22.61
C ALA A 201 -7.82 8.09 -22.82
N GLN A 202 -6.88 7.70 -23.68
CA GLN A 202 -6.52 6.29 -23.91
C GLN A 202 -6.03 5.59 -22.63
N THR A 203 -5.18 6.25 -21.86
CA THR A 203 -4.70 5.74 -20.56
C THR A 203 -5.86 5.58 -19.60
N ALA A 204 -6.74 6.58 -19.51
CA ALA A 204 -7.88 6.56 -18.61
C ALA A 204 -8.87 5.41 -18.93
N VAL A 205 -9.18 5.22 -20.21
CA VAL A 205 -10.03 4.11 -20.68
C VAL A 205 -9.38 2.77 -20.38
N LEU A 206 -8.06 2.63 -20.59
CA LEU A 206 -7.33 1.41 -20.24
C LEU A 206 -7.49 1.08 -18.74
N PHE A 207 -7.26 2.04 -17.85
CA PHE A 207 -7.43 1.81 -16.41
C PHE A 207 -8.85 1.43 -16.03
N LYS A 208 -9.86 2.05 -16.66
CA LYS A 208 -11.26 1.69 -16.47
C LYS A 208 -11.55 0.23 -16.86
N GLU A 209 -11.03 -0.23 -18.00
CA GLU A 209 -11.19 -1.63 -18.43
C GLU A 209 -10.42 -2.61 -17.52
N LEU A 210 -9.23 -2.22 -17.04
CA LEU A 210 -8.47 -3.01 -16.07
C LEU A 210 -9.21 -3.14 -14.73
N GLN A 211 -9.86 -2.08 -14.25
CA GLN A 211 -10.70 -2.11 -13.05
C GLN A 211 -11.85 -3.11 -13.20
N LEU A 212 -12.58 -3.05 -14.32
CA LEU A 212 -13.70 -3.96 -14.60
C LEU A 212 -13.23 -5.42 -14.67
N THR A 213 -12.10 -5.65 -15.35
CA THR A 213 -11.52 -6.99 -15.48
C THR A 213 -11.08 -7.54 -14.12
N LEU A 214 -10.41 -6.72 -13.31
CA LEU A 214 -10.00 -7.10 -11.96
C LEU A 214 -11.20 -7.42 -11.08
N HIS A 215 -12.26 -6.59 -11.12
CA HIS A 215 -13.49 -6.87 -10.38
C HIS A 215 -14.14 -8.19 -10.82
N SER A 216 -14.12 -8.52 -12.11
CA SER A 216 -14.61 -9.82 -12.58
C SER A 216 -13.78 -10.97 -12.00
N ILE A 217 -12.45 -10.86 -12.06
CA ILE A 217 -11.53 -11.87 -11.52
C ILE A 217 -11.77 -12.07 -10.01
N LEU A 218 -11.88 -10.97 -9.25
CA LEU A 218 -12.14 -11.02 -7.81
C LEU A 218 -13.51 -11.62 -7.49
N LYS A 219 -14.54 -11.33 -8.28
CA LYS A 219 -15.87 -11.92 -8.11
C LYS A 219 -15.85 -13.44 -8.31
N ASP A 220 -15.11 -13.91 -9.30
CA ASP A 220 -14.97 -15.35 -9.55
C ASP A 220 -14.12 -16.02 -8.46
N LEU A 221 -13.10 -15.33 -7.95
CA LEU A 221 -12.32 -15.77 -6.80
C LEU A 221 -13.17 -15.94 -5.54
N ILE A 222 -14.04 -14.97 -5.23
CA ILE A 222 -14.94 -15.05 -4.07
C ILE A 222 -15.89 -16.23 -4.20
N ARG A 223 -16.35 -16.55 -5.42
CA ARG A 223 -17.24 -17.68 -5.68
C ARG A 223 -16.54 -19.03 -5.57
N ASN A 224 -15.28 -19.12 -5.99
CA ASN A 224 -14.50 -20.37 -6.03
C ASN A 224 -13.04 -20.12 -5.61
N PRO A 225 -12.78 -19.92 -4.31
CA PRO A 225 -11.44 -19.52 -3.83
C PRO A 225 -10.35 -20.57 -4.10
N GLU A 226 -10.70 -21.86 -4.06
CA GLU A 226 -9.76 -22.97 -4.27
C GLU A 226 -9.31 -23.16 -5.73
N LYS A 227 -10.03 -22.59 -6.71
CA LYS A 227 -9.67 -22.69 -8.14
C LYS A 227 -8.61 -21.67 -8.56
N SER A 228 -7.90 -21.06 -7.60
CA SER A 228 -7.10 -19.85 -7.81
C SER A 228 -5.78 -20.09 -8.57
N GLY A 229 -5.89 -20.28 -9.89
CA GLY A 229 -4.82 -20.00 -10.84
C GLY A 229 -4.53 -18.50 -11.00
N ILE A 230 -4.92 -17.64 -10.05
CA ILE A 230 -4.76 -16.17 -10.14
C ILE A 230 -3.30 -15.76 -10.23
N VAL A 231 -2.41 -16.51 -9.57
CA VAL A 231 -0.96 -16.30 -9.69
C VAL A 231 -0.49 -16.44 -11.15
N HIS A 232 -1.25 -17.16 -11.98
CA HIS A 232 -1.01 -17.33 -13.41
C HIS A 232 -1.89 -16.45 -14.30
N ASN A 233 -2.73 -15.58 -13.74
CA ASN A 233 -3.57 -14.69 -14.54
C ASN A 233 -2.71 -13.60 -15.21
N GLU A 234 -2.66 -13.62 -16.54
CA GLU A 234 -1.83 -12.69 -17.33
C GLU A 234 -2.26 -11.21 -17.18
N VAL A 235 -3.54 -10.94 -16.90
CA VAL A 235 -4.03 -9.58 -16.65
C VAL A 235 -3.46 -9.07 -15.33
N VAL A 236 -3.55 -9.85 -14.25
CA VAL A 236 -2.99 -9.49 -12.94
C VAL A 236 -1.48 -9.26 -13.05
N LYS A 237 -0.75 -10.15 -13.74
CA LYS A 237 0.69 -9.97 -14.00
C LYS A 237 0.98 -8.66 -14.76
N SER A 238 0.18 -8.35 -15.77
CA SER A 238 0.31 -7.12 -16.56
C SER A 238 0.07 -5.87 -15.72
N MET A 239 -0.94 -5.90 -14.84
CA MET A 239 -1.23 -4.82 -13.89
C MET A 239 -0.07 -4.61 -12.91
N VAL A 240 0.49 -5.70 -12.37
CA VAL A 240 1.67 -5.65 -11.49
C VAL A 240 2.88 -5.08 -12.22
N HIS A 241 3.13 -5.52 -13.46
CA HIS A 241 4.24 -5.02 -14.27
C HIS A 241 4.09 -3.51 -14.55
N LEU A 242 2.88 -3.05 -14.86
CA LEU A 242 2.58 -1.64 -15.09
C LEU A 242 2.89 -0.79 -13.84
N LEU A 243 2.52 -1.26 -12.64
CA LEU A 243 2.85 -0.58 -11.37
C LEU A 243 4.37 -0.48 -11.13
N ILE A 244 5.09 -1.58 -11.38
CA ILE A 244 6.56 -1.63 -11.20
C ILE A 244 7.28 -0.72 -12.21
N GLN A 245 6.80 -0.65 -13.45
CA GLN A 245 7.40 0.21 -14.47
C GLN A 245 7.26 1.70 -14.14
N GLU A 246 6.12 2.12 -13.61
CA GLU A 246 5.88 3.51 -13.21
C GLU A 246 6.90 3.99 -12.16
N GLY A 247 7.16 3.15 -11.14
CA GLY A 247 8.17 3.45 -10.12
C GLY A 247 9.59 3.58 -10.68
N LYS A 248 9.94 2.73 -11.65
CA LYS A 248 11.26 2.78 -12.34
C LYS A 248 11.42 4.03 -13.19
N THR A 249 10.39 4.43 -13.93
CA THR A 249 10.44 5.64 -14.79
C THR A 249 10.62 6.91 -13.96
N ALA A 250 9.97 6.99 -12.80
CA ALA A 250 10.12 8.12 -11.91
C ALA A 250 11.48 8.13 -11.18
N THR A 251 12.10 6.97 -10.95
CA THR A 251 13.45 6.88 -10.36
C THR A 251 14.55 7.31 -11.36
N ARG A 252 14.35 7.08 -12.66
CA ARG A 252 15.32 7.44 -13.73
C ARG A 252 15.36 8.93 -14.09
N MET A 253 14.37 9.71 -13.64
CA MET A 253 14.32 11.16 -13.88
C MET A 253 14.93 11.99 -12.73
N ASN A 254 15.43 11.34 -11.68
CA ASN A 254 16.10 11.97 -10.54
C ASN A 254 17.63 11.85 -10.59
#